data_AF-A0A821JSY8-F1
#
_entry.id   AF-A0A821JSY8-F1
#
_cell.length_a   1.000
_cell.length_b   1.000
_cell.length_c   1.000
_cell.angle_alpha   90.00
_cell.angle_beta   90.00
_cell.angle_gamma   90.00
#
_symmetry.space_group_name_H-M   'P 1'
#
loop_
_entity.id
_entity.type
_entity.pdbx_description
1 polymer ?
#
loop_
_entity_poly.entity_id
_entity_poly.type
_entity_poly.pdbx_seq_one_letter_code
_entity_poly.pdbx_strand_id
1 'polypeptide(L)'
;QWRLSNYGYTVLNIEQWGDTKFDVITCLNVLDRCEKPLTLLKKIREHLNPNHGRAIITLVLPFKPYFEYKNDHHPDESIVIKGRLPEEQINEFTLNVFHPLGFRLKKLSRLPYLCEGDMERSYYFLSDYIFVLEVV
;
A
#
# COMPACT_ATOMS: atom_id res chain seq x y z
N GLN A 1 -8.59 10.88 14.19
CA GLN A 1 -9.40 11.89 13.46
C GLN A 1 -9.26 13.29 14.07
N TRP A 2 -9.53 13.48 15.37
CA TRP A 2 -9.42 14.77 16.08
C TRP A 2 -8.13 15.57 15.80
N ARG A 3 -6.96 14.93 15.91
CA ARG A 3 -5.67 15.61 15.70
C ARG A 3 -5.53 16.17 14.28
N LEU A 4 -5.97 15.44 13.26
CA LEU A 4 -5.88 15.89 11.86
C LEU A 4 -6.88 17.02 11.59
N SER A 5 -8.09 16.92 12.12
CA SER A 5 -9.10 17.98 12.01
C SER A 5 -8.61 19.30 12.62
N ASN A 6 -7.86 19.26 13.73
CA ASN A 6 -7.25 20.46 14.32
C ASN A 6 -6.20 21.15 13.43
N TYR A 7 -5.61 20.43 12.47
CA TYR A 7 -4.67 20.99 11.50
C TYR A 7 -5.36 21.39 10.18
N GLY A 8 -6.70 21.38 10.12
CA GLY A 8 -7.46 21.77 8.93
C GLY A 8 -7.51 20.71 7.83
N TYR A 9 -7.11 19.46 8.13
CA TYR A 9 -7.25 18.36 7.17
C TYR A 9 -8.71 17.91 7.08
N THR A 10 -9.19 17.73 5.86
CA THR A 10 -10.43 16.98 5.61
C THR A 10 -10.16 15.51 5.86
N VAL A 11 -10.81 14.96 6.90
CA VAL A 11 -10.68 13.55 7.26
C VAL A 11 -11.89 12.80 6.75
N LEU A 12 -11.67 11.91 5.79
CA LEU A 12 -12.72 11.05 5.22
C LEU A 12 -12.53 9.61 5.70
N ASN A 13 -13.63 8.94 6.03
CA ASN A 13 -13.61 7.49 6.18
C ASN A 13 -13.48 6.82 4.81
N ILE A 14 -13.07 5.53 4.80
CA ILE A 14 -12.89 4.75 3.56
C ILE A 14 -14.18 4.60 2.72
N GLU A 15 -15.33 4.78 3.35
CA GLU A 15 -16.65 4.73 2.70
C GLU A 15 -17.11 6.11 2.18
N GLN A 16 -16.38 7.18 2.53
CA GLN A 16 -16.80 8.56 2.30
C GLN A 16 -16.02 9.26 1.18
N TRP A 17 -15.25 8.51 0.38
CA TRP A 17 -14.50 9.10 -0.73
C TRP A 17 -15.42 9.61 -1.85
N GLY A 18 -16.60 8.98 -2.02
CA GLY A 18 -17.60 9.38 -3.01
C GLY A 18 -17.04 9.38 -4.42
N ASP A 19 -17.37 10.40 -5.21
CA ASP A 19 -16.83 10.56 -6.58
C ASP A 19 -15.53 11.38 -6.63
N THR A 20 -14.97 11.73 -5.48
CA THR A 20 -13.80 12.61 -5.39
C THR A 20 -12.60 12.00 -6.10
N LYS A 21 -11.95 12.79 -6.95
CA LYS A 21 -10.70 12.40 -7.62
C LYS A 21 -9.52 13.11 -6.98
N PHE A 22 -8.49 12.33 -6.67
CA PHE A 22 -7.25 12.80 -6.08
C PHE A 22 -6.12 12.72 -7.11
N ASP A 23 -5.26 13.72 -7.12
CA ASP A 23 -4.07 13.71 -7.98
C ASP A 23 -2.99 12.78 -7.41
N VAL A 24 -2.98 12.60 -6.09
CA VAL A 24 -2.05 11.69 -5.39
C VAL A 24 -2.78 10.95 -4.27
N ILE A 25 -2.58 9.63 -4.18
CA ILE A 25 -2.99 8.81 -3.04
C ILE A 25 -1.76 8.04 -2.53
N THR A 26 -1.51 8.10 -1.23
CA THR A 26 -0.42 7.37 -0.56
C THR A 26 -0.98 6.17 0.21
N CYS A 27 -0.40 4.99 0.02
CA CYS A 27 -0.73 3.75 0.72
C CYS A 27 0.57 3.16 1.29
N LEU A 28 0.92 3.58 2.50
CA LEU A 28 2.26 3.38 3.06
C LEU A 28 2.27 2.22 4.06
N ASN A 29 2.81 1.06 3.68
CA ASN A 29 2.89 -0.16 4.50
C ASN A 29 1.53 -0.60 5.07
N VAL A 30 0.52 -0.59 4.20
CA VAL A 30 -0.86 -0.99 4.53
C VAL A 30 -1.23 -2.34 3.94
N LEU A 31 -0.75 -2.68 2.73
CA LEU A 31 -1.25 -3.84 1.98
C LEU A 31 -0.94 -5.19 2.67
N ASP A 32 0.14 -5.26 3.43
CA ASP A 32 0.50 -6.43 4.24
C ASP A 32 -0.28 -6.50 5.56
N ARG A 33 -1.00 -5.44 5.96
CA ARG A 33 -1.80 -5.36 7.19
C ARG A 33 -3.30 -5.18 6.93
N CYS A 34 -3.72 -5.31 5.68
CA CYS A 34 -5.08 -5.06 5.24
C CYS A 34 -5.86 -6.37 5.09
N GLU A 35 -7.15 -6.37 5.45
CA GLU A 35 -8.05 -7.51 5.22
C GLU A 35 -8.30 -7.76 3.72
N LYS A 36 -8.44 -6.67 2.95
CA LYS A 36 -8.85 -6.71 1.53
C LYS A 36 -7.93 -5.85 0.65
N PRO A 37 -6.64 -6.23 0.52
CA PRO A 37 -5.64 -5.42 -0.17
C PRO A 37 -5.93 -5.20 -1.67
N LEU A 38 -6.56 -6.16 -2.37
CA LEU A 38 -6.88 -5.99 -3.79
C LEU A 38 -8.05 -5.01 -3.98
N THR A 39 -9.07 -5.08 -3.13
CA THR A 39 -10.17 -4.11 -3.09
C THR A 39 -9.66 -2.73 -2.74
N LEU A 40 -8.72 -2.60 -1.79
CA LEU A 40 -8.09 -1.31 -1.48
C LEU A 40 -7.37 -0.74 -2.72
N LEU A 41 -6.56 -1.54 -3.43
CA LEU A 41 -5.89 -1.09 -4.64
C LEU A 41 -6.87 -0.66 -5.75
N LYS A 42 -7.97 -1.40 -5.95
CA LYS A 42 -9.04 -1.03 -6.88
C LYS A 42 -9.67 0.31 -6.51
N LYS A 43 -10.01 0.51 -5.24
CA LYS A 43 -10.55 1.78 -4.75
C LYS A 43 -9.58 2.94 -4.96
N ILE A 44 -8.28 2.73 -4.71
CA ILE A 44 -7.24 3.72 -5.00
C ILE A 44 -7.26 4.07 -6.49
N ARG A 45 -7.28 3.07 -7.39
CA ARG A 45 -7.33 3.30 -8.84
C ARG A 45 -8.57 4.10 -9.26
N GLU A 46 -9.73 3.77 -8.71
CA GLU A 46 -11.02 4.40 -9.02
C GLU A 46 -11.06 5.87 -8.59
N HIS A 47 -10.41 6.23 -7.49
CA HIS A 47 -10.43 7.59 -6.93
C HIS A 47 -9.21 8.43 -7.32
N LEU A 48 -8.30 7.89 -8.11
CA LEU A 48 -7.25 8.69 -8.73
C LEU A 48 -7.78 9.46 -9.93
N ASN A 49 -7.22 10.65 -10.15
CA ASN A 49 -7.44 11.41 -11.36
C ASN A 49 -7.08 10.54 -12.59
N PRO A 50 -8.01 10.31 -13.52
CA PRO A 50 -7.78 9.37 -14.63
C PRO A 50 -6.71 9.84 -15.61
N ASN A 51 -6.40 11.13 -15.64
CA ASN A 51 -5.46 11.70 -16.61
C ASN A 51 -4.03 11.81 -16.08
N HIS A 52 -3.85 12.00 -14.76
CA HIS A 52 -2.54 12.30 -14.18
C HIS A 52 -2.35 11.83 -12.74
N GLY A 53 -3.29 11.05 -12.21
CA GLY A 53 -3.25 10.55 -10.84
C GLY A 53 -2.04 9.66 -10.57
N ARG A 54 -1.51 9.73 -9.36
CA ARG A 54 -0.39 8.91 -8.89
C ARG A 54 -0.73 8.17 -7.61
N ALA A 55 -0.49 6.86 -7.58
CA ALA A 55 -0.44 6.12 -6.33
C ALA A 55 1.01 6.02 -5.85
N ILE A 56 1.24 6.27 -4.56
CA ILE A 56 2.52 6.04 -3.89
C ILE A 56 2.30 4.90 -2.92
N ILE A 57 2.88 3.74 -3.19
CA ILE A 57 2.70 2.54 -2.38
C ILE A 57 4.04 2.14 -1.79
N THR A 58 4.08 1.82 -0.49
CA THR A 58 5.27 1.23 0.13
C THR A 58 5.01 -0.19 0.62
N LEU A 59 6.02 -1.05 0.47
CA LEU A 59 5.97 -2.45 0.82
C LEU A 59 7.32 -2.90 1.37
N VAL A 60 7.29 -3.47 2.58
CA VAL A 60 8.39 -4.31 3.06
C VAL A 60 8.42 -5.60 2.22
N LEU A 61 9.58 -5.89 1.65
CA LEU A 61 9.82 -7.12 0.90
C LEU A 61 10.92 -7.98 1.56
N PRO A 62 10.77 -9.31 1.61
CA PRO A 62 9.70 -10.11 0.99
C PRO A 62 8.32 -9.94 1.64
N PHE A 63 7.28 -9.91 0.82
CA PHE A 63 5.90 -9.65 1.20
C PHE A 63 5.34 -10.77 2.08
N LYS A 64 4.89 -10.41 3.28
CA LYS A 64 4.38 -11.33 4.31
C LYS A 64 3.12 -10.72 4.93
N PRO A 65 1.92 -10.99 4.38
CA PRO A 65 0.69 -10.42 4.91
C PRO A 65 0.37 -10.98 6.30
N TYR A 66 -0.14 -10.12 7.17
CA TYR A 66 -0.56 -10.43 8.53
C TYR A 66 -1.72 -9.50 8.94
N PHE A 67 -2.91 -10.08 9.12
CA PHE A 67 -4.10 -9.35 9.54
C PHE A 67 -4.40 -9.54 11.03
N GLU A 68 -4.22 -8.48 11.82
CA GLU A 68 -4.26 -8.55 13.29
C GLU A 68 -5.63 -8.94 13.87
N TYR A 69 -6.72 -8.67 13.16
CA TYR A 69 -8.08 -8.77 13.70
C TYR A 69 -8.75 -10.14 13.48
N LYS A 70 -8.03 -11.12 12.92
CA LYS A 70 -8.49 -12.50 12.77
C LYS A 70 -7.58 -13.48 13.50
N ASN A 71 -8.18 -14.57 13.97
CA ASN A 71 -7.46 -15.61 14.72
C ASN A 71 -6.40 -16.36 13.88
N ASP A 72 -6.63 -16.50 12.59
CA ASP A 72 -5.68 -17.14 11.66
C ASP A 72 -4.72 -16.13 11.00
N HIS A 73 -4.90 -14.84 11.29
CA HIS A 73 -4.18 -13.72 10.74
C HIS A 73 -4.14 -13.62 9.21
N HIS A 74 -5.05 -14.31 8.51
CA HIS A 74 -5.12 -14.29 7.06
C HIS A 74 -6.07 -13.19 6.57
N PRO A 75 -5.68 -12.43 5.53
CA PRO A 75 -6.60 -11.49 4.88
C PRO A 75 -7.69 -12.25 4.11
N ASP A 76 -8.86 -11.63 3.93
CA ASP A 76 -9.93 -12.14 3.05
C ASP A 76 -9.47 -12.21 1.59
N GLU A 77 -8.63 -11.25 1.17
CA GLU A 77 -8.04 -11.22 -0.16
C GLU A 77 -6.54 -11.40 -0.05
N SER A 78 -6.02 -12.42 -0.74
CA SER A 78 -4.59 -12.70 -0.74
C SER A 78 -3.94 -12.21 -2.03
N ILE A 79 -2.84 -11.46 -1.89
CA ILE A 79 -1.92 -11.18 -2.99
C ILE A 79 -0.90 -12.32 -3.04
N VAL A 80 -0.99 -13.15 -4.07
CA VAL A 80 -0.07 -14.27 -4.28
C VAL A 80 1.11 -13.79 -5.13
N ILE A 81 2.30 -13.74 -4.53
CA ILE A 81 3.54 -13.27 -5.17
C ILE A 81 4.53 -14.43 -5.27
N LYS A 82 5.17 -14.57 -6.43
CA LYS A 82 6.26 -15.53 -6.63
C LYS A 82 7.61 -14.91 -6.29
N GLY A 83 8.62 -15.76 -6.13
CA GLY A 83 9.99 -15.31 -5.83
C GLY A 83 10.25 -15.12 -4.34
N ARG A 84 11.54 -15.19 -3.99
CA ARG A 84 12.06 -15.07 -2.62
C ARG A 84 12.84 -13.78 -2.43
N LEU A 85 13.40 -13.24 -3.50
CA LEU A 85 14.19 -12.02 -3.47
C LEU A 85 13.29 -10.79 -3.68
N PRO A 86 13.61 -9.64 -3.05
CA PRO A 86 12.87 -8.41 -3.26
C PRO A 86 12.69 -8.04 -4.74
N GLU A 87 13.73 -8.21 -5.55
CA GLU A 87 13.73 -7.87 -6.98
C GLU A 87 12.74 -8.74 -7.78
N GLU A 88 12.62 -10.02 -7.44
CA GLU A 88 11.64 -10.92 -8.05
C GLU A 88 10.22 -10.48 -7.67
N GLN A 89 10.01 -10.16 -6.40
CA GLN A 89 8.70 -9.73 -5.90
C GLN A 89 8.30 -8.35 -6.43
N ILE A 90 9.25 -7.43 -6.62
CA ILE A 90 9.03 -6.13 -7.29
C ILE A 90 8.48 -6.35 -8.70
N ASN A 91 9.07 -7.28 -9.45
CA ASN A 91 8.58 -7.63 -10.78
C ASN A 91 7.18 -8.25 -10.73
N GLU A 92 6.94 -9.18 -9.82
CA GLU A 92 5.63 -9.81 -9.63
C GLU A 92 4.55 -8.80 -9.24
N PHE A 93 4.81 -7.90 -8.29
CA PHE A 93 3.89 -6.81 -7.95
C PHE A 93 3.62 -5.92 -9.16
N THR A 94 4.66 -5.55 -9.90
CA THR A 94 4.51 -4.66 -11.06
C THR A 94 3.65 -5.30 -12.16
N LEU A 95 3.94 -6.56 -12.52
CA LEU A 95 3.35 -7.22 -13.67
C LEU A 95 2.02 -7.91 -13.35
N ASN A 96 1.89 -8.51 -12.18
CA ASN A 96 0.77 -9.38 -11.83
C ASN A 96 -0.22 -8.76 -10.84
N VAL A 97 0.13 -7.64 -10.20
CA VAL A 97 -0.76 -6.92 -9.26
C VAL A 97 -1.11 -5.53 -9.77
N PHE A 98 -0.12 -4.68 -10.04
CA PHE A 98 -0.36 -3.28 -10.42
C PHE A 98 -0.86 -3.14 -11.86
N HIS A 99 -0.20 -3.79 -12.82
CA HIS A 99 -0.58 -3.69 -14.23
C HIS A 99 -2.03 -4.14 -14.51
N PRO A 100 -2.52 -5.29 -14.00
CA PRO A 100 -3.92 -5.70 -14.19
C PRO A 100 -4.95 -4.75 -13.57
N LEU A 101 -4.52 -3.92 -12.60
CA LEU A 101 -5.34 -2.91 -11.95
C LEU A 101 -5.25 -1.53 -12.65
N GLY A 102 -4.66 -1.46 -13.85
CA GLY A 102 -4.57 -0.22 -14.62
C GLY A 102 -3.54 0.77 -14.07
N PHE A 103 -2.47 0.24 -13.45
CA PHE A 103 -1.31 1.03 -13.03
C PHE A 103 -0.08 0.69 -13.86
N ARG A 104 0.77 1.69 -14.10
CA ARG A 104 2.12 1.51 -14.63
C ARG A 104 3.14 2.01 -13.62
N LEU A 105 4.20 1.23 -13.39
CA LEU A 105 5.31 1.67 -12.54
C LEU A 105 6.05 2.82 -13.22
N LYS A 106 6.11 3.98 -12.56
CA LYS A 106 6.82 5.17 -13.02
C LYS A 106 8.21 5.28 -12.41
N LYS A 107 8.31 5.07 -11.10
CA LYS A 107 9.56 5.12 -10.32
C LYS A 107 9.50 4.13 -9.18
N LEU A 108 10.68 3.63 -8.82
CA LEU A 108 10.92 2.74 -7.70
C LEU A 108 12.12 3.27 -6.92
N SER A 109 12.05 3.18 -5.60
CA SER A 109 13.23 3.38 -4.74
C SER A 109 13.17 2.43 -3.55
N ARG A 110 14.30 2.25 -2.88
CA ARG A 110 14.41 1.53 -1.60
C ARG A 110 14.65 2.54 -0.49
N LEU A 111 13.97 2.37 0.63
CA LEU A 111 14.07 3.21 1.81
C LEU A 111 14.22 2.36 3.09
N PRO A 112 14.82 2.91 4.15
CA PRO A 112 14.75 2.30 5.47
C PRO A 112 13.32 2.40 6.01
N TYR A 113 12.78 1.30 6.52
CA TYR A 113 11.58 1.32 7.36
C TYR A 113 12.01 1.18 8.82
N LEU A 114 11.52 2.10 9.66
CA LEU A 114 11.78 2.11 11.09
C LEU A 114 10.43 2.10 11.81
N CYS A 115 10.22 1.12 12.68
CA CYS A 115 9.07 1.11 13.57
C CYS A 115 9.47 0.90 15.02
N GLU A 116 8.55 1.25 15.91
CA GLU A 116 8.64 0.95 17.33
C GLU A 116 8.87 -0.55 17.51
N GLY A 117 9.77 -0.86 18.44
CA GLY A 117 10.08 -2.23 18.79
C GLY A 117 9.14 -2.79 19.86
N ASP A 118 9.65 -3.75 20.61
CA ASP A 118 8.94 -4.45 21.66
C ASP A 118 9.83 -4.58 22.91
N MET A 119 9.46 -5.49 23.81
CA MET A 119 10.21 -5.74 25.04
C MET A 119 11.64 -6.27 24.78
N GLU A 120 11.92 -6.85 23.62
CA GLU A 120 13.24 -7.40 23.27
C GLU A 120 14.12 -6.41 22.50
N ARG A 121 13.51 -5.55 21.67
CA ARG A 121 14.23 -4.58 20.81
C ARG A 121 13.58 -3.22 20.86
N SER A 122 14.36 -2.15 20.94
CA SER A 122 13.80 -0.78 20.97
C SER A 122 13.19 -0.33 19.65
N TYR A 123 13.67 -0.87 18.52
CA TYR A 123 13.15 -0.59 17.19
C TYR A 123 13.46 -1.72 16.23
N TYR A 124 12.65 -1.82 15.18
CA TYR A 124 12.90 -2.68 14.04
C TYR A 124 13.29 -1.86 12.82
N PHE A 125 14.28 -2.35 12.08
CA PHE A 125 14.71 -1.79 10.80
C PHE A 125 14.49 -2.83 9.70
N LEU A 126 13.75 -2.45 8.66
CA LEU A 126 13.44 -3.31 7.52
C LEU A 126 13.75 -2.60 6.20
N SER A 127 13.88 -3.38 5.13
CA SER A 127 13.99 -2.84 3.77
C SER A 127 12.60 -2.64 3.19
N ASP A 128 12.26 -1.39 2.93
CA ASP A 128 10.99 -0.98 2.35
C ASP A 128 11.22 -0.41 0.94
N TYR A 129 10.23 -0.57 0.09
CA TYR A 129 10.28 -0.25 -1.33
C TYR A 129 9.11 0.64 -1.68
N ILE A 130 9.41 1.82 -2.22
CA ILE A 130 8.42 2.81 -2.64
C ILE A 130 8.18 2.72 -4.14
N PHE A 131 6.94 2.45 -4.50
CA PHE A 131 6.45 2.39 -5.86
C PHE A 131 5.66 3.65 -6.15
N VAL A 132 6.11 4.43 -7.13
CA VAL A 132 5.31 5.51 -7.72
C VAL A 132 4.65 4.95 -8.96
N LEU A 133 3.33 4.80 -8.89
CA LEU A 133 2.49 4.26 -9.94
C LEU A 133 1.73 5.40 -10.62
N GLU A 134 1.60 5.32 -11.94
CA GLU A 134 0.73 6.22 -12.70
C GLU A 134 -0.43 5.44 -13.30
N VAL A 135 -1.55 6.16 -13.46
CA VAL A 135 -2.76 5.65 -14.09
C VAL A 135 -2.50 5.36 -15.58
N VAL A 136 -3.01 4.22 -16.05
CA VAL A 136 -3.11 3.83 -17.47
C VAL A 136 -4.55 3.93 -17.93
#